data_AF-A0A418TDS7-F1
#
_entry.id   AF-A0A418TDS7-F1
#
_cell.length_a   1.000
_cell.length_b   1.000
_cell.length_c   1.000
_cell.angle_alpha   90.00
_cell.angle_beta   90.00
_cell.angle_gamma   90.00
#
_symmetry.space_group_name_H-M   'P 1'
#
loop_
_entity.id
_entity.type
_entity.pdbx_description
1 polymer ?
#
loop_
_entity_poly.entity_id
_entity_poly.type
_entity_poly.pdbx_seq_one_letter_code
_entity_poly.pdbx_strand_id
1 'polypeptide(L)'
;MKIPTTLKHKPVVVSENYEQVDGRMAGNTDAKGLSLGLAQWNDRGKVDISAKVWRYTGEKWSRQSEELPLHRVLDLSVLICSSLAHFREAYRYDQLYDPQQPVIDRVGLQGDAMTVAICTDNERINEDIKLFSQALSDDGELIGERLRTLSKILKDMGY
;
A
#
# COMPACT_ATOMS: atom_id res chain seq x y z
N MET A 1 -0.67 -4.14 -14.27
CA MET A 1 0.25 -3.22 -14.96
C MET A 1 1.30 -2.72 -13.97
N LYS A 2 2.53 -2.36 -14.40
CA LYS A 2 3.49 -1.65 -13.53
C LYS A 2 3.02 -0.24 -13.19
N ILE A 3 3.17 0.18 -11.93
CA ILE A 3 2.83 1.55 -11.51
C ILE A 3 4.04 2.51 -11.67
N PRO A 4 3.82 3.83 -11.82
CA PRO A 4 4.91 4.79 -11.89
C PRO A 4 5.68 4.92 -10.56
N THR A 5 7.01 4.86 -10.62
CA THR A 5 7.90 5.04 -9.47
C THR A 5 8.67 6.37 -9.50
N THR A 6 8.63 7.09 -10.61
CA THR A 6 9.35 8.37 -10.82
C THR A 6 8.52 9.61 -10.51
N LEU A 7 7.28 9.43 -10.05
CA LEU A 7 6.42 10.54 -9.62
C LEU A 7 6.74 10.94 -8.17
N LYS A 8 6.05 11.99 -7.70
CA LYS A 8 6.30 12.57 -6.37
C LYS A 8 5.96 11.63 -5.19
N HIS A 9 4.95 10.76 -5.35
CA HIS A 9 4.70 9.70 -4.38
C HIS A 9 5.75 8.61 -4.61
N LYS A 10 6.48 8.24 -3.56
CA LYS A 10 7.55 7.24 -3.62
C LYS A 10 7.05 5.92 -3.07
N PRO A 11 6.60 4.97 -3.92
CA PRO A 11 6.06 3.71 -3.46
C PRO A 11 7.14 2.86 -2.76
N VAL A 12 6.73 2.20 -1.67
CA VAL A 12 7.56 1.25 -0.90
C VAL A 12 6.90 -0.13 -0.91
N VAL A 13 5.59 -0.19 -0.66
CA VAL A 13 4.81 -1.42 -0.81
C VAL A 13 3.80 -1.22 -1.93
N VAL A 14 3.63 -2.22 -2.79
CA VAL A 14 2.77 -2.15 -3.96
C VAL A 14 1.89 -3.38 -4.09
N SER A 15 0.71 -3.15 -4.64
CA SER A 15 -0.07 -4.19 -5.30
C SER A 15 -0.31 -3.75 -6.74
N GLU A 16 0.50 -4.29 -7.64
CA GLU A 16 0.36 -4.09 -9.08
C GLU A 16 -0.69 -5.03 -9.65
N ASN A 17 -1.17 -4.73 -10.86
CA ASN A 17 -2.25 -5.49 -11.50
C ASN A 17 -3.57 -5.47 -10.71
N TYR A 18 -3.79 -4.42 -9.89
CA TYR A 18 -5.01 -4.30 -9.09
C TYR A 18 -6.28 -4.26 -9.95
N GLU A 19 -6.16 -3.92 -11.24
CA GLU A 19 -7.28 -4.00 -12.19
C GLU A 19 -7.91 -5.39 -12.29
N GLN A 20 -7.22 -6.45 -11.86
CA GLN A 20 -7.71 -7.83 -11.83
C GLN A 20 -8.36 -8.19 -10.48
N VAL A 21 -8.15 -7.36 -9.45
CA VAL A 21 -8.51 -7.62 -8.04
C VAL A 21 -9.68 -6.73 -7.59
N ASP A 22 -10.02 -5.67 -8.33
CA ASP A 22 -10.97 -4.60 -7.98
C ASP A 22 -12.46 -5.04 -7.91
N GLY A 23 -12.73 -6.20 -7.31
CA GLY A 23 -14.06 -6.72 -7.06
C GLY A 23 -14.86 -6.94 -8.34
N ARG A 24 -16.11 -6.46 -8.33
CA ARG A 24 -16.99 -6.50 -9.51
C ARG A 24 -16.47 -5.67 -10.69
N MET A 25 -15.53 -4.77 -10.45
CA MET A 25 -14.90 -3.94 -11.49
C MET A 25 -13.63 -4.59 -12.06
N ALA A 26 -13.25 -5.77 -11.58
CA ALA A 26 -12.10 -6.51 -12.10
C ALA A 26 -12.21 -6.69 -13.63
N GLY A 27 -11.13 -6.38 -14.34
CA GLY A 27 -11.05 -6.37 -15.80
C GLY A 27 -11.65 -5.13 -16.48
N ASN A 28 -12.44 -4.31 -15.76
CA ASN A 28 -13.08 -3.11 -16.30
C ASN A 28 -12.99 -1.92 -15.33
N THR A 29 -11.75 -1.57 -14.98
CA THR A 29 -11.44 -0.46 -14.08
C THR A 29 -10.22 0.30 -14.58
N ASP A 30 -10.20 1.60 -14.30
CA ASP A 30 -9.03 2.43 -14.53
C ASP A 30 -8.03 2.38 -13.37
N ALA A 31 -8.39 1.81 -12.22
CA ALA A 31 -7.47 1.56 -11.11
C ALA A 31 -6.54 0.39 -11.45
N LYS A 32 -5.25 0.67 -11.62
CA LYS A 32 -4.22 -0.28 -12.09
C LYS A 32 -3.28 -0.78 -10.99
N GLY A 33 -3.25 -0.10 -9.86
CA GLY A 33 -2.41 -0.51 -8.75
C GLY A 33 -2.72 0.26 -7.48
N LEU A 34 -2.28 -0.30 -6.36
CA LEU A 34 -2.30 0.32 -5.04
C LEU A 34 -0.86 0.43 -4.54
N SER A 35 -0.55 1.47 -3.78
CA SER A 35 0.74 1.55 -3.09
C SER A 35 0.63 2.21 -1.73
N LEU A 36 1.57 1.85 -0.85
CA LEU A 36 1.93 2.61 0.34
C LEU A 36 3.34 3.15 0.14
N GLY A 37 3.56 4.40 0.54
CA GLY A 37 4.85 5.04 0.30
C GLY A 37 4.96 6.43 0.89
N LEU A 38 6.10 7.07 0.65
CA LEU A 38 6.36 8.42 1.15
C LEU A 38 5.48 9.42 0.40
N ALA A 39 4.80 10.27 1.14
CA ALA A 39 3.91 11.27 0.62
C ALA A 39 4.67 12.38 -0.12
N GLN A 40 3.96 13.04 -1.03
CA GLN A 40 4.48 14.17 -1.81
C GLN A 40 4.67 15.43 -0.94
N TRP A 41 3.89 15.57 0.13
CA TRP A 41 3.89 16.74 1.01
C TRP A 41 4.63 16.38 2.28
N ASN A 42 5.93 16.67 2.30
CA ASN A 42 6.71 16.61 3.52
C ASN A 42 6.91 18.04 4.00
N ASP A 43 6.36 18.37 5.17
CA ASP A 43 6.79 19.57 5.89
C ASP A 43 8.29 19.45 6.18
N ARG A 44 8.99 20.59 6.31
CA ARG A 44 10.44 20.58 6.55
C ARG A 44 10.76 19.76 7.81
N GLY A 45 11.33 18.58 7.60
CA GLY A 45 11.77 17.68 8.68
C GLY A 45 10.80 16.55 9.03
N LYS A 46 9.62 16.46 8.42
CA LYS A 46 8.67 15.35 8.65
C LYS A 46 8.46 14.56 7.36
N VAL A 47 8.58 13.23 7.45
CA VAL A 47 8.25 12.32 6.36
C VAL A 47 6.88 11.73 6.65
N ASP A 48 5.87 12.13 5.88
CA ASP A 48 4.55 11.52 5.98
C ASP A 48 4.44 10.32 5.03
N ILE A 49 3.66 9.32 5.43
CA ILE A 49 3.34 8.16 4.60
C ILE A 49 1.89 8.24 4.12
N SER A 50 1.63 7.68 2.94
CA SER A 50 0.31 7.74 2.32
C SER A 50 0.01 6.45 1.58
N ALA A 51 -1.28 6.14 1.51
CA ALA A 51 -1.81 5.16 0.58
C ALA A 51 -2.22 5.85 -0.72
N LYS A 52 -1.99 5.21 -1.87
CA LYS A 52 -2.32 5.77 -3.18
C LYS A 52 -2.96 4.72 -4.07
N VAL A 53 -4.07 5.12 -4.70
CA VAL A 53 -4.67 4.40 -5.82
C VAL A 53 -4.11 4.97 -7.12
N TRP A 54 -3.57 4.10 -7.97
CA TRP A 54 -3.01 4.46 -9.26
C TRP A 54 -4.04 4.23 -10.34
N ARG A 55 -4.51 5.30 -10.97
CA ARG A 55 -5.45 5.24 -12.09
C ARG A 55 -4.83 5.65 -13.39
N TYR A 56 -5.08 4.89 -14.44
CA TYR A 56 -4.63 5.14 -15.79
C TYR A 56 -5.79 5.08 -16.77
N THR A 57 -6.07 6.20 -17.44
CA THR A 57 -7.20 6.34 -18.37
C THR A 57 -6.88 5.87 -19.80
N GLY A 58 -5.71 5.25 -20.02
CA GLY A 58 -5.20 4.92 -21.36
C GLY A 58 -4.28 5.99 -21.95
N GLU A 59 -4.33 7.22 -21.43
CA GLU A 59 -3.49 8.34 -21.92
C GLU A 59 -2.56 8.88 -20.83
N LYS A 60 -3.06 9.02 -19.60
CA LYS A 60 -2.33 9.65 -18.50
C LYS A 60 -2.66 9.03 -17.14
N TRP A 61 -1.74 9.19 -16.20
CA TRP A 61 -1.95 8.87 -14.80
C TRP A 61 -2.73 9.98 -14.10
N SER A 62 -3.75 9.62 -13.32
CA SER A 62 -4.53 10.58 -12.52
C SER A 62 -3.66 11.22 -11.43
N ARG A 63 -3.80 12.54 -11.24
CA ARG A 63 -2.88 13.33 -10.41
C ARG A 63 -3.40 13.62 -9.00
N GLN A 64 -4.71 13.69 -8.72
CA GLN A 64 -5.25 14.15 -7.43
C GLN A 64 -6.67 13.65 -7.09
N SER A 65 -7.10 13.96 -5.85
CA SER A 65 -8.30 13.56 -5.09
C SER A 65 -9.50 13.04 -5.87
N GLU A 66 -10.05 11.93 -5.39
CA GLU A 66 -11.14 11.20 -6.01
C GLU A 66 -12.03 10.56 -4.94
N GLU A 67 -13.31 10.38 -5.26
CA GLU A 67 -14.19 9.51 -4.48
C GLU A 67 -13.81 8.05 -4.74
N LEU A 68 -13.64 7.28 -3.67
CA LEU A 68 -13.31 5.85 -3.75
C LEU A 68 -14.56 5.00 -3.46
N PRO A 69 -14.84 3.97 -4.28
CA PRO A 69 -15.77 2.93 -3.89
C PRO A 69 -15.38 2.31 -2.54
N LEU A 70 -16.37 1.95 -1.73
CA LEU A 70 -16.13 1.46 -0.36
C LEU A 70 -15.20 0.24 -0.31
N HIS A 71 -15.30 -0.68 -1.28
CA HIS A 71 -14.43 -1.85 -1.33
C HIS A 71 -12.96 -1.48 -1.52
N ARG A 72 -12.64 -0.41 -2.26
CA ARG A 72 -11.25 0.05 -2.41
C ARG A 72 -10.68 0.60 -1.10
N VAL A 73 -11.53 1.20 -0.27
CA VAL A 73 -11.11 1.63 1.08
C VAL A 73 -10.76 0.41 1.95
N LEU A 74 -11.54 -0.67 1.83
CA LEU A 74 -11.24 -1.93 2.50
C LEU A 74 -9.98 -2.59 1.93
N ASP A 75 -9.80 -2.60 0.61
CA ASP A 75 -8.61 -3.15 -0.05
C ASP A 75 -7.34 -2.39 0.34
N LEU A 76 -7.40 -1.06 0.46
CA LEU A 76 -6.32 -0.26 1.04
C LEU A 76 -6.06 -0.63 2.51
N SER A 77 -7.12 -0.90 3.28
CA SER A 77 -6.99 -1.35 4.68
C SER A 77 -6.32 -2.73 4.76
N VAL A 78 -6.64 -3.65 3.85
CA VAL A 78 -5.98 -4.96 3.71
C VAL A 78 -4.52 -4.78 3.36
N LEU A 79 -4.19 -3.93 2.39
CA LEU A 79 -2.81 -3.61 2.02
C LEU A 79 -2.01 -3.03 3.21
N ILE A 80 -2.61 -2.13 3.99
CA ILE A 80 -2.01 -1.57 5.21
C ILE A 80 -1.74 -2.68 6.23
N CYS A 81 -2.74 -3.53 6.52
CA CYS A 81 -2.58 -4.62 7.47
C CYS A 81 -1.49 -5.61 7.05
N SER A 82 -1.46 -6.01 5.79
CA SER A 82 -0.44 -6.91 5.22
C SER A 82 0.97 -6.28 5.32
N SER A 83 1.09 -5.00 4.98
CA SER A 83 2.36 -4.27 5.11
C SER A 83 2.83 -4.18 6.56
N LEU A 84 1.93 -3.85 7.49
CA LEU A 84 2.25 -3.80 8.92
C LEU A 84 2.69 -5.16 9.47
N ALA A 85 2.07 -6.25 9.00
CA ALA A 85 2.48 -7.59 9.38
C ALA A 85 3.93 -7.88 8.94
N HIS A 86 4.30 -7.49 7.73
CA HIS A 86 5.70 -7.58 7.26
C HIS A 86 6.65 -6.71 8.10
N PHE A 87 6.34 -5.43 8.30
CA PHE A 87 7.24 -4.50 8.99
C PHE A 87 7.46 -4.81 10.48
N ARG A 88 6.56 -5.58 11.12
CA ARG A 88 6.80 -6.11 12.47
C ARG A 88 8.01 -7.04 12.55
N GLU A 89 8.24 -7.82 11.49
CA GLU A 89 9.31 -8.82 11.43
C GLU A 89 10.47 -8.38 10.52
N ALA A 90 10.33 -7.23 9.84
CA ALA A 90 11.26 -6.77 8.82
C ALA A 90 12.69 -6.53 9.33
N TYR A 91 12.85 -6.28 10.64
CA TYR A 91 14.16 -6.11 11.28
C TYR A 91 15.09 -7.33 11.12
N ARG A 92 14.55 -8.50 10.74
CA ARG A 92 15.34 -9.71 10.43
C ARG A 92 16.08 -9.65 9.10
N TYR A 93 15.78 -8.66 8.25
CA TYR A 93 16.39 -8.48 6.94
C TYR A 93 17.27 -7.24 6.91
N ASP A 94 18.47 -7.34 6.32
CA ASP A 94 19.41 -6.21 6.18
C ASP A 94 18.79 -5.01 5.45
N GLN A 95 17.92 -5.27 4.46
CA GLN A 95 17.24 -4.25 3.66
C GLN A 95 15.78 -4.02 4.09
N LEU A 96 15.33 -4.59 5.21
CA LEU A 96 13.93 -4.65 5.65
C LEU A 96 13.01 -5.52 4.78
N TYR A 97 13.56 -6.25 3.81
CA TYR A 97 12.89 -7.27 3.02
C TYR A 97 13.90 -8.25 2.41
N ASP A 98 13.43 -9.36 1.83
CA ASP A 98 14.25 -10.27 1.06
C ASP A 98 14.31 -9.83 -0.43
N PRO A 99 15.47 -9.41 -0.96
CA PRO A 99 15.60 -9.00 -2.34
C PRO A 99 15.34 -10.12 -3.36
N GLN A 100 15.49 -11.39 -2.97
CA GLN A 100 15.21 -12.55 -3.82
C GLN A 100 13.72 -12.92 -3.79
N GLN A 101 12.99 -12.52 -2.76
CA GLN A 101 11.56 -12.75 -2.60
C GLN A 101 10.84 -11.47 -2.13
N PRO A 102 10.68 -10.46 -3.01
CA PRO A 102 10.08 -9.18 -2.63
C PRO A 102 8.56 -9.26 -2.43
N VAL A 103 7.90 -10.34 -2.84
CA VAL A 103 6.48 -10.60 -2.55
C VAL A 103 6.34 -11.00 -1.08
N ILE A 104 5.62 -10.19 -0.32
CA ILE A 104 5.45 -10.35 1.13
C ILE A 104 4.13 -11.02 1.51
N ASP A 105 3.12 -10.97 0.64
CA ASP A 105 1.81 -11.58 0.90
C ASP A 105 1.02 -11.81 -0.40
N ARG A 106 0.02 -12.70 -0.33
CA ARG A 106 -0.96 -12.93 -1.40
C ARG A 106 -2.34 -13.18 -0.79
N VAL A 107 -3.20 -12.18 -0.88
CA VAL A 107 -4.53 -12.19 -0.24
C VAL A 107 -5.62 -12.48 -1.27
N GLY A 108 -6.40 -13.54 -1.07
CA GLY A 108 -7.54 -13.85 -1.94
C GLY A 108 -8.69 -12.87 -1.77
N LEU A 109 -9.15 -12.26 -2.86
CA LEU A 109 -10.28 -11.32 -2.90
C LEU A 109 -11.23 -11.64 -4.04
N GLN A 110 -12.36 -10.91 -4.13
CA GLN A 110 -13.27 -11.04 -5.27
C GLN A 110 -12.59 -10.52 -6.55
N GLY A 111 -12.52 -11.36 -7.58
CA GLY A 111 -11.70 -11.12 -8.77
C GLY A 111 -10.54 -12.11 -8.76
N ASP A 112 -9.35 -11.61 -8.44
CA ASP A 112 -8.12 -12.40 -8.25
C ASP A 112 -7.50 -12.12 -6.87
N ALA A 113 -6.33 -12.69 -6.59
CA ALA A 113 -5.57 -12.44 -5.39
C ALA A 113 -4.76 -11.14 -5.47
N MET A 114 -4.90 -10.30 -4.44
CA MET A 114 -4.01 -9.16 -4.21
C MET A 114 -2.61 -9.66 -3.86
N THR A 115 -1.67 -9.52 -4.80
CA THR A 115 -0.25 -9.76 -4.53
C THR A 115 0.34 -8.49 -3.93
N VAL A 116 0.94 -8.60 -2.74
CA VAL A 116 1.57 -7.49 -2.03
C VAL A 116 3.08 -7.69 -2.08
N ALA A 117 3.81 -6.67 -2.53
CA ALA A 117 5.25 -6.76 -2.72
C ALA A 117 5.97 -5.46 -2.35
N ILE A 118 7.26 -5.56 -2.05
CA ILE A 118 8.15 -4.40 -1.96
C ILE A 118 8.42 -3.85 -3.36
N CYS A 119 8.38 -2.53 -3.50
CA CYS A 119 8.53 -1.83 -4.77
C CYS A 119 9.99 -1.78 -5.24
N THR A 120 10.53 -2.90 -5.73
CA THR A 120 11.92 -2.97 -6.21
C THR A 120 12.18 -2.11 -7.46
N ASP A 121 11.14 -1.64 -8.15
CA ASP A 121 11.22 -0.68 -9.24
C ASP A 121 11.40 0.79 -8.76
N ASN A 122 11.35 1.04 -7.44
CA ASN A 122 11.76 2.32 -6.87
C ASN A 122 13.31 2.35 -6.77
N GLU A 123 13.95 3.21 -7.55
CA GLU A 123 15.41 3.34 -7.60
C GLU A 123 16.06 3.66 -6.23
N ARG A 124 15.31 4.26 -5.31
CA ARG A 124 15.75 4.59 -3.95
C ARG A 124 15.11 3.70 -2.89
N ILE A 125 14.63 2.51 -3.25
CA ILE A 125 13.89 1.61 -2.36
C ILE A 125 14.61 1.37 -1.02
N ASN A 126 15.93 1.15 -1.04
CA ASN A 126 16.72 0.85 0.17
C ASN A 126 16.79 2.01 1.19
N GLU A 127 16.58 3.24 0.73
CA GLU A 127 16.53 4.43 1.59
C GLU A 127 15.08 4.75 1.97
N ASP A 128 14.19 4.77 0.99
CA ASP A 128 12.79 5.12 1.18
C ASP A 128 12.07 4.10 2.09
N ILE A 129 12.42 2.81 2.04
CA ILE A 129 11.86 1.78 2.93
C ILE A 129 12.21 2.01 4.40
N LYS A 130 13.40 2.55 4.68
CA LYS A 130 13.83 2.88 6.04
C LYS A 130 13.05 4.08 6.57
N LEU A 131 12.89 5.11 5.74
CA LEU A 131 12.07 6.28 6.08
C LEU A 131 10.60 5.88 6.29
N PHE A 132 10.07 4.99 5.46
CA PHE A 132 8.72 4.46 5.59
C PHE A 132 8.55 3.64 6.88
N SER A 133 9.50 2.76 7.20
CA SER A 133 9.50 1.98 8.44
C SER A 133 9.60 2.87 9.69
N GLN A 134 10.39 3.96 9.62
CA GLN A 134 10.49 4.94 10.70
C GLN A 134 9.15 5.66 10.89
N ALA A 135 8.55 6.17 9.81
CA ALA A 135 7.26 6.84 9.88
C ALA A 135 6.14 5.92 10.41
N LEU A 136 6.13 4.63 10.01
CA LEU A 136 5.22 3.63 10.61
C LEU A 136 5.40 3.49 12.12
N SER A 137 6.63 3.58 12.60
CA SER A 137 6.95 3.48 14.02
C SER A 137 6.55 4.74 14.77
N ASP A 138 6.83 5.91 14.20
CA ASP A 138 6.47 7.22 14.75
C ASP A 138 4.95 7.38 14.90
N ASP A 139 4.19 6.91 13.90
CA ASP A 139 2.72 6.88 13.92
C ASP A 139 2.13 5.62 14.58
N GLY A 140 2.96 4.79 15.25
CA GLY A 140 2.56 3.48 15.77
C GLY A 140 1.42 3.53 16.79
N GLU A 141 1.37 4.56 17.62
CA GLU A 141 0.25 4.80 18.55
C GLU A 141 -1.04 5.09 17.79
N LEU A 142 -0.98 6.05 16.85
CA LEU A 142 -2.10 6.47 16.02
C LEU A 142 -2.67 5.28 15.24
N ILE A 143 -1.82 4.58 14.49
CA ILE A 143 -2.19 3.41 13.68
C ILE A 143 -2.74 2.30 14.57
N GLY A 144 -2.07 2.00 15.69
CA GLY A 144 -2.47 0.96 16.62
C GLY A 144 -3.86 1.19 17.23
N GLU A 145 -4.21 2.43 17.58
CA GLU A 145 -5.55 2.80 18.07
C GLU A 145 -6.64 2.50 17.02
N ARG A 146 -6.42 2.89 15.75
CA ARG A 146 -7.40 2.69 14.68
C ARG A 146 -7.59 1.21 14.37
N LEU A 147 -6.50 0.43 14.33
CA LEU A 147 -6.56 -1.01 14.09
C LEU A 147 -7.26 -1.77 15.21
N ARG A 148 -7.01 -1.41 16.48
CA ARG A 148 -7.72 -2.00 17.63
C ARG A 148 -9.22 -1.71 17.56
N THR A 149 -9.58 -0.46 17.24
CA THR A 149 -10.98 -0.06 17.08
C THR A 149 -11.65 -0.81 15.93
N LEU A 150 -11.01 -0.86 14.76
CA LEU A 150 -11.51 -1.60 13.60
C LEU A 150 -11.68 -3.09 13.91
N SER A 151 -10.68 -3.73 14.53
CA SER A 151 -10.75 -5.15 14.91
C SER A 151 -11.89 -5.43 15.87
N LYS A 152 -12.14 -4.53 16.84
CA LYS A 152 -13.26 -4.66 17.76
C LYS A 152 -14.59 -4.59 17.01
N ILE A 153 -14.78 -3.57 16.18
CA ILE A 153 -16.03 -3.40 15.41
C ILE A 153 -16.30 -4.60 14.51
N LEU A 154 -15.28 -5.11 13.81
CA LEU A 154 -15.41 -6.29 12.95
C LEU A 154 -15.85 -7.53 13.75
N LYS A 155 -15.24 -7.77 14.90
CA LYS A 155 -15.61 -8.89 15.79
C LYS A 155 -17.02 -8.74 16.36
N ASP A 156 -17.39 -7.53 16.78
CA ASP A 156 -18.74 -7.22 17.28
C ASP A 156 -19.81 -7.44 16.20
N MET A 157 -19.47 -7.27 14.91
CA MET A 157 -20.32 -7.57 13.75
C MET A 157 -20.32 -9.05 13.35
N GLY A 158 -19.46 -9.89 13.93
CA GLY A 158 -19.36 -11.33 13.64
C GLY A 158 -18.45 -11.69 12.46
N TYR A 159 -17.53 -10.79 12.05
CA TYR A 159 -16.44 -11.12 11.13
C TYR A 159 -15.22 -11.72 11.86
#